data_AF-A0A419EJY9-F1
#
_entry.id   AF-A0A419EJY9-F1
#
_cell.length_a   1.000
_cell.length_b   1.000
_cell.length_c   1.000
_cell.angle_alpha   90.00
_cell.angle_beta   90.00
_cell.angle_gamma   90.00
#
_symmetry.space_group_name_H-M   'P 1'
#
loop_
_entity.id
_entity.type
_entity.pdbx_description
1 polymer ?
#
loop_
_entity_poly.entity_id
_entity_poly.type
_entity_poly.pdbx_seq_one_letter_code
_entity_poly.pdbx_strand_id
1 'polypeptide(L)'
;MTQMIPESMSVTQVIQLLIAPAVMINACGLLLLGINNKYSMVVNRVRILNEEKRKISLKAGDKNFSYEDNIRLESISKQLQSLVQRTRLVRNAVLSYTSAVALFVLTSIITGFDFFVDTVDLKIPTIAVFIVGMLMVLAGIIYAFFETKRGYDIIKYEVISHE
;
A
#
# COMPACT_ATOMS: atom_id res chain seq x y z
N MET A 1 -35.25 45.01 -11.26
CA MET A 1 -34.14 45.26 -10.32
C MET A 1 -34.22 44.18 -9.25
N THR A 2 -33.59 43.03 -9.51
CA THR A 2 -33.43 41.97 -8.51
C THR A 2 -32.00 41.49 -8.68
N GLN A 3 -31.08 42.12 -7.94
CA GLN A 3 -29.71 41.66 -7.84
C GLN A 3 -29.73 40.27 -7.21
N MET A 4 -29.28 39.26 -7.98
CA MET A 4 -28.81 38.00 -7.40
C MET A 4 -27.58 38.34 -6.57
N ILE A 5 -27.72 38.32 -5.26
CA ILE A 5 -26.59 38.33 -4.33
C ILE A 5 -25.78 37.06 -4.62
N PRO A 6 -24.46 37.13 -4.85
CA PRO A 6 -23.66 35.92 -4.97
C PRO A 6 -23.77 35.16 -3.66
N GLU A 7 -24.21 33.91 -3.73
CA GLU A 7 -24.31 33.03 -2.57
C GLU A 7 -22.88 32.77 -2.07
N SER A 8 -22.38 33.64 -1.19
CA SER A 8 -21.12 33.41 -0.49
C SER A 8 -21.27 32.09 0.24
N MET A 9 -20.42 31.10 -0.07
CA MET A 9 -20.49 29.81 0.60
C MET A 9 -20.52 30.03 2.12
N SER A 10 -21.49 29.43 2.79
CA SER A 10 -21.51 29.42 4.25
C SER A 10 -20.32 28.60 4.76
N VAL A 11 -19.74 28.99 5.89
CA VAL A 11 -18.67 28.24 6.58
C VAL A 11 -19.06 26.76 6.75
N THR A 12 -20.35 26.47 6.93
CA THR A 12 -20.86 25.09 7.02
C THR A 12 -20.72 24.29 5.72
N GLN A 13 -20.90 24.91 4.56
CA GLN A 13 -20.75 24.26 3.25
C GLN A 13 -19.28 23.92 2.98
N VAL A 14 -18.36 24.81 3.36
CA VAL A 14 -16.91 24.57 3.25
C VAL A 14 -16.51 23.38 4.12
N ILE A 15 -16.96 23.34 5.37
CA ILE A 15 -16.72 22.21 6.27
C ILE A 15 -17.25 20.91 5.63
N GLN A 16 -18.46 20.92 5.07
CA GLN A 16 -19.03 19.75 4.40
C GLN A 16 -18.20 19.27 3.21
N LEU A 17 -17.66 20.18 2.39
CA LEU A 17 -16.80 19.84 1.26
C LEU A 17 -15.47 19.21 1.71
N LEU A 18 -14.94 19.61 2.87
CA LEU A 18 -13.73 19.03 3.45
C LEU A 18 -13.93 17.63 4.05
N ILE A 19 -15.17 17.22 4.35
CA ILE A 19 -15.46 15.90 4.93
C ILE A 19 -15.09 14.78 3.96
N ALA A 20 -15.39 14.92 2.67
CA ALA A 20 -15.14 13.87 1.69
C ALA A 20 -13.66 13.43 1.62
N PRO A 21 -12.68 14.32 1.37
CA PRO A 21 -11.27 13.94 1.41
C PRO A 21 -10.82 13.49 2.81
N ALA A 22 -11.36 14.07 3.90
CA ALA A 22 -11.02 13.64 5.26
C ALA A 22 -11.44 12.18 5.54
N VAL A 23 -12.63 11.76 5.11
CA VAL A 23 -13.09 10.36 5.23
C VAL A 23 -12.19 9.43 4.41
N MET A 24 -11.82 9.85 3.20
CA MET A 24 -10.93 9.05 2.33
C MET A 24 -9.52 8.87 2.93
N ILE A 25 -8.97 9.90 3.58
CA ILE A 25 -7.69 9.81 4.30
C ILE A 25 -7.79 8.78 5.43
N ASN A 26 -8.87 8.80 6.21
CA ASN A 26 -9.10 7.83 7.29
C ASN A 26 -9.22 6.40 6.77
N ALA A 27 -9.99 6.19 5.70
CA ALA A 27 -10.13 4.89 5.05
C ALA A 27 -8.77 4.36 4.54
N CYS A 28 -7.98 5.22 3.89
CA CYS A 28 -6.62 4.88 3.46
C CYS A 28 -5.70 4.57 4.65
N GLY A 29 -5.85 5.27 5.77
CA GLY A 29 -5.12 5.00 7.01
C GLY A 29 -5.35 3.57 7.53
N LEU A 30 -6.59 3.09 7.51
CA LEU A 30 -6.92 1.71 7.89
C LEU A 30 -6.31 0.68 6.92
N LEU A 31 -6.39 0.94 5.61
CA LEU A 31 -5.79 0.07 4.59
C LEU A 31 -4.25 0.04 4.72
N LEU A 32 -3.64 1.20 4.96
CA LEU A 32 -2.21 1.36 5.20
C LEU A 32 -1.76 0.58 6.44
N LEU A 33 -2.52 0.64 7.53
CA LEU A 33 -2.22 -0.12 8.74
C LEU A 33 -2.17 -1.63 8.45
N GLY A 34 -3.19 -2.15 7.75
CA GLY A 34 -3.25 -3.57 7.38
C GLY A 34 -2.08 -4.00 6.50
N ILE A 35 -1.74 -3.21 5.47
CA ILE A 35 -0.68 -3.56 4.52
C ILE A 35 0.73 -3.35 5.11
N ASN A 36 0.93 -2.36 5.99
CA ASN A 36 2.20 -2.16 6.69
C ASN A 36 2.50 -3.29 7.68
N ASN A 37 1.49 -3.82 8.35
CA ASN A 37 1.65 -5.01 9.18
C ASN A 37 2.12 -6.21 8.34
N LYS A 38 1.49 -6.44 7.17
CA LYS A 38 1.94 -7.46 6.21
C LYS A 38 3.36 -7.20 5.71
N TYR A 39 3.70 -5.94 5.41
CA TYR A 39 5.03 -5.55 4.96
C TYR A 39 6.11 -5.94 5.97
N SER A 40 5.91 -5.54 7.23
CA SER A 40 6.82 -5.84 8.33
C SER A 40 7.00 -7.34 8.53
N MET A 41 5.91 -8.13 8.46
CA MET A 41 5.99 -9.58 8.55
C MET A 41 6.80 -10.22 7.42
N VAL A 42 6.55 -9.82 6.16
CA VAL A 42 7.27 -10.37 5.00
C VAL A 42 8.76 -10.01 5.06
N VAL A 43 9.09 -8.75 5.36
CA VAL A 43 10.49 -8.30 5.50
C VAL A 43 11.19 -9.03 6.64
N ASN A 44 10.53 -9.23 7.77
CA ASN A 44 11.09 -10.00 8.87
C ASN A 44 11.38 -11.45 8.46
N ARG A 45 10.45 -12.10 7.76
CA ARG A 45 10.64 -13.47 7.26
C ARG A 45 11.81 -13.56 6.28
N VAL A 46 11.99 -12.58 5.40
CA VAL A 46 13.15 -12.49 4.51
C VAL A 46 14.45 -12.38 5.30
N ARG A 47 14.51 -11.54 6.34
CA ARG A 47 15.70 -11.38 7.18
C ARG A 47 16.09 -12.69 7.86
N ILE A 48 15.13 -13.37 8.48
CA ILE A 48 15.35 -14.66 9.17
C ILE A 48 15.89 -15.72 8.20
N LEU A 49 15.26 -15.89 7.04
CA LEU A 49 15.70 -16.87 6.04
C LEU A 49 17.07 -16.54 5.45
N ASN A 50 17.38 -15.25 5.28
CA ASN A 50 18.69 -14.84 4.77
C ASN A 50 19.80 -15.07 5.81
N GLU A 51 19.50 -14.88 7.10
CA GLU A 51 20.41 -15.23 8.19
C GLU A 51 20.65 -16.74 8.27
N GLU A 52 19.59 -17.55 8.12
CA GLU A 52 19.69 -19.01 8.06
C GLU A 52 20.55 -19.45 6.87
N LYS A 53 20.29 -18.91 5.67
CA LYS A 53 21.10 -19.14 4.47
C LYS A 53 22.58 -18.84 4.72
N ARG A 54 22.88 -17.70 5.36
CA ARG A 54 24.25 -17.30 5.70
C ARG A 54 24.90 -18.30 6.66
N LYS A 55 24.19 -18.75 7.71
CA LYS A 55 24.69 -19.74 8.67
C LYS A 55 25.04 -21.07 8.00
N ILE A 56 24.20 -21.56 7.10
CA ILE A 56 24.44 -22.83 6.39
C ILE A 56 25.58 -22.66 5.37
N SER A 57 25.63 -21.53 4.65
CA SER A 57 26.68 -21.27 3.67
C SER A 57 28.08 -21.18 4.31
N LEU A 58 28.18 -20.69 5.55
CA LEU A 58 29.45 -20.68 6.30
C LEU A 58 29.95 -22.08 6.64
N LYS A 59 29.07 -23.09 6.71
CA LYS A 59 29.44 -24.50 6.92
C LYS A 59 29.92 -25.20 5.65
N ALA A 60 29.72 -24.61 4.47
CA ALA A 60 30.00 -25.25 3.18
C ALA A 60 31.50 -25.55 2.92
N GLY A 61 32.41 -25.03 3.74
CA GLY A 61 33.84 -25.36 3.73
C GLY A 61 34.28 -26.33 4.84
N ASP A 62 33.36 -26.78 5.70
CA ASP A 62 33.63 -27.70 6.80
C ASP A 62 33.28 -29.14 6.41
N LYS A 63 33.97 -30.13 7.00
CA LYS A 63 33.73 -31.56 6.75
C LYS A 63 32.32 -32.02 7.14
N ASN A 64 31.60 -31.20 7.92
CA ASN A 64 30.24 -31.46 8.39
C ASN A 64 29.15 -31.01 7.41
N PHE A 65 29.49 -30.47 6.23
CA PHE A 65 28.49 -30.06 5.24
C PHE A 65 27.76 -31.29 4.67
N SER A 66 26.48 -31.42 5.00
CA SER A 66 25.67 -32.58 4.62
C SER A 66 24.90 -32.35 3.32
N TYR A 67 24.48 -33.44 2.68
CA TYR A 67 23.49 -33.42 1.60
C TYR A 67 22.18 -32.73 2.05
N GLU A 68 21.79 -32.88 3.32
CA GLU A 68 20.62 -32.20 3.90
C GLU A 68 20.78 -30.67 3.94
N ASP A 69 21.99 -30.17 4.19
CA ASP A 69 22.28 -28.73 4.17
C ASP A 69 22.10 -28.14 2.77
N ASN A 70 22.49 -28.88 1.72
CA ASN A 70 22.25 -28.51 0.32
C ASN A 70 20.75 -28.44 -0.01
N ILE A 71 19.97 -29.46 0.35
CA ILE A 71 18.51 -29.45 0.15
C ILE A 71 17.87 -28.26 0.89
N ARG A 72 18.31 -28.00 2.12
CA ARG A 72 17.79 -26.88 2.92
C ARG A 72 18.13 -25.53 2.28
N LEU A 73 19.34 -25.34 1.77
CA LEU A 73 19.75 -24.14 1.04
C LEU A 73 18.89 -23.92 -0.21
N GLU A 74 18.59 -24.97 -0.95
CA GLU A 74 17.74 -24.88 -2.15
C GLU A 74 16.31 -24.47 -1.77
N SER A 75 15.74 -25.07 -0.72
CA SER A 75 14.42 -24.71 -0.18
C SER A 75 14.36 -23.25 0.28
N ILE A 76 15.37 -22.78 1.02
CA ILE A 76 15.48 -21.38 1.47
C ILE A 76 15.56 -20.44 0.26
N SER A 77 16.34 -20.80 -0.76
CA SER A 77 16.46 -20.00 -1.98
C SER A 77 15.11 -19.84 -2.70
N LYS A 78 14.35 -20.93 -2.84
CA LYS A 78 12.98 -20.89 -3.42
C LYS A 78 12.03 -20.03 -2.59
N GLN A 79 12.04 -20.17 -1.26
CA GLN A 79 11.21 -19.36 -0.35
C GLN A 79 11.57 -17.87 -0.43
N LEU A 80 12.86 -17.51 -0.45
CA LEU A 80 13.32 -16.14 -0.57
C LEU A 80 12.88 -15.51 -1.90
N GLN A 81 12.97 -16.24 -3.01
CA GLN A 81 12.50 -15.74 -4.30
C GLN A 81 10.99 -15.42 -4.26
N SER A 82 10.18 -16.30 -3.67
CA SER A 82 8.74 -16.07 -3.49
C SER A 82 8.45 -14.85 -2.59
N LEU A 83 9.14 -14.74 -1.45
CA LEU A 83 8.97 -13.63 -0.52
C LEU A 83 9.36 -12.27 -1.12
N VAL A 84 10.45 -12.21 -1.90
CA VAL A 84 10.86 -10.97 -2.58
C VAL A 84 9.77 -10.48 -3.54
N GLN A 85 9.11 -11.40 -4.26
CA GLN A 85 8.00 -11.01 -5.13
C GLN A 85 6.81 -10.49 -4.32
N ARG A 86 6.50 -11.11 -3.16
CA ARG A 86 5.47 -10.61 -2.24
C ARG A 86 5.82 -9.23 -1.69
N THR A 87 7.07 -8.98 -1.30
CA THR A 87 7.53 -7.67 -0.84
C THR A 87 7.28 -6.58 -1.87
N ARG A 88 7.47 -6.87 -3.17
CA ARG A 88 7.18 -5.91 -4.25
C ARG A 88 5.70 -5.53 -4.31
N LEU A 89 4.80 -6.51 -4.20
CA LEU A 89 3.34 -6.26 -4.19
C LEU A 89 2.92 -5.43 -2.98
N VAL A 90 3.37 -5.81 -1.79
CA VAL A 90 3.06 -5.07 -0.55
C VAL A 90 3.62 -3.64 -0.62
N ARG A 91 4.87 -3.47 -1.08
CA ARG A 91 5.48 -2.15 -1.28
C ARG A 91 4.68 -1.29 -2.25
N ASN A 92 4.26 -1.84 -3.38
CA ASN A 92 3.49 -1.09 -4.37
C ASN A 92 2.12 -0.69 -3.83
N ALA A 93 1.47 -1.55 -3.04
CA ALA A 93 0.23 -1.22 -2.35
C ALA A 93 0.42 -0.06 -1.35
N VAL A 94 1.47 -0.11 -0.52
CA VAL A 94 1.83 0.98 0.41
C VAL A 94 2.05 2.29 -0.36
N LEU A 95 2.89 2.28 -1.40
CA LEU A 95 3.16 3.47 -2.21
C LEU A 95 1.88 4.05 -2.81
N SER A 96 1.02 3.20 -3.37
CA SER A 96 -0.25 3.61 -3.97
C SER A 96 -1.18 4.27 -2.95
N TYR A 97 -1.34 3.69 -1.76
CA TYR A 97 -2.17 4.27 -0.71
C TYR A 97 -1.57 5.55 -0.13
N THR A 98 -0.26 5.63 0.05
CA THR A 98 0.41 6.86 0.50
C THR A 98 0.26 7.98 -0.54
N SER A 99 0.38 7.68 -1.83
CA SER A 99 0.09 8.63 -2.91
C SER A 99 -1.38 9.08 -2.91
N ALA A 100 -2.33 8.17 -2.69
CA ALA A 100 -3.74 8.51 -2.55
C ALA A 100 -3.99 9.47 -1.39
N VAL A 101 -3.42 9.21 -0.21
CA VAL A 101 -3.51 10.10 0.96
C VAL A 101 -2.98 11.49 0.62
N ALA A 102 -1.82 11.58 -0.04
CA ALA A 102 -1.25 12.87 -0.44
C ALA A 102 -2.18 13.64 -1.40
N LEU A 103 -2.82 12.96 -2.35
CA LEU A 103 -3.79 13.55 -3.27
C LEU A 103 -5.07 14.01 -2.57
N PHE A 104 -5.56 13.28 -1.57
CA PHE A 104 -6.73 13.71 -0.80
C PHE A 104 -6.42 14.89 0.12
N VAL A 105 -5.22 14.94 0.72
CA VAL A 105 -4.75 16.12 1.44
C VAL A 105 -4.65 17.33 0.50
N LEU A 106 -4.10 17.13 -0.71
CA LEU A 106 -4.05 18.17 -1.72
C LEU A 106 -5.45 18.64 -2.13
N THR A 107 -6.40 17.70 -2.30
CA THR A 107 -7.81 18.03 -2.57
C THR A 107 -8.38 18.93 -1.48
N SER A 108 -8.19 18.58 -0.20
CA SER A 108 -8.63 19.43 0.93
C SER A 108 -8.03 20.82 0.90
N ILE A 109 -6.74 20.95 0.56
CA ILE A 109 -6.05 22.24 0.47
C ILE A 109 -6.62 23.09 -0.68
N ILE A 110 -6.81 22.49 -1.87
CA ILE A 110 -7.34 23.21 -3.03
C ILE A 110 -8.78 23.67 -2.76
N THR A 111 -9.64 22.79 -2.21
CA THR A 111 -11.01 23.14 -1.80
C THR A 111 -11.03 24.26 -0.77
N GLY A 112 -10.11 24.22 0.21
CA GLY A 112 -9.97 25.29 1.19
C GLY A 112 -9.54 26.62 0.55
N PHE A 113 -8.64 26.57 -0.43
CA PHE A 113 -8.15 27.76 -1.13
C PHE A 113 -9.20 28.40 -2.06
N ASP A 114 -10.01 27.58 -2.75
CA ASP A 114 -11.15 28.01 -3.57
C ASP A 114 -12.14 28.89 -2.77
N PHE A 115 -12.29 28.63 -1.46
CA PHE A 115 -13.11 29.46 -0.57
C PHE A 115 -12.52 30.85 -0.27
N PHE A 116 -11.19 30.99 -0.23
CA PHE A 116 -10.55 32.27 0.10
C PHE A 116 -10.28 33.14 -1.13
N VAL A 117 -10.30 32.55 -2.33
CA VAL A 117 -9.90 33.21 -3.58
C VAL A 117 -11.00 33.11 -4.63
N ASP A 118 -11.91 34.08 -4.63
CA ASP A 118 -13.06 34.16 -5.57
C ASP A 118 -12.67 34.41 -7.04
N THR A 119 -11.37 34.58 -7.35
CA THR A 119 -10.92 35.00 -8.69
C THR A 119 -10.57 33.84 -9.63
N VAL A 120 -10.44 32.62 -9.12
CA VAL A 120 -10.03 31.44 -9.90
C VAL A 120 -10.97 30.28 -9.62
N ASP A 121 -11.64 29.75 -10.65
CA ASP A 121 -12.46 28.54 -10.51
C ASP A 121 -11.56 27.29 -10.38
N LEU A 122 -11.44 26.76 -9.16
CA LEU A 122 -10.63 25.57 -8.88
C LEU A 122 -11.45 24.28 -8.82
N LYS A 123 -12.72 24.29 -9.25
CA LYS A 123 -13.59 23.10 -9.18
C LYS A 123 -13.07 21.94 -10.03
N ILE A 124 -12.74 22.21 -11.29
CA ILE A 124 -12.21 21.21 -12.22
C ILE A 124 -10.91 20.57 -11.71
N PRO A 125 -9.86 21.35 -11.32
CA PRO A 125 -8.63 20.74 -10.80
C PRO A 125 -8.87 19.99 -9.48
N THR A 126 -9.75 20.46 -8.60
CA THR A 126 -10.12 19.76 -7.36
C THR A 126 -10.69 18.38 -7.65
N ILE A 127 -11.69 18.29 -8.54
CA ILE A 127 -12.32 17.04 -8.93
C ILE A 127 -11.30 16.10 -9.60
N ALA A 128 -10.44 16.64 -10.46
CA ALA A 128 -9.41 15.86 -11.14
C ALA A 128 -8.43 15.22 -10.13
N VAL A 129 -7.90 16.00 -9.18
CA VAL A 129 -6.99 15.50 -8.13
C VAL A 129 -7.68 14.44 -7.27
N PHE A 130 -8.95 14.65 -6.92
CA PHE A 130 -9.73 13.67 -6.15
C PHE A 130 -9.88 12.35 -6.90
N ILE A 131 -10.23 12.38 -8.19
CA ILE A 131 -10.36 11.17 -9.02
C ILE A 131 -9.03 10.44 -9.14
N VAL A 132 -7.91 11.15 -9.35
CA VAL A 132 -6.58 10.53 -9.38
C VAL A 132 -6.28 9.85 -8.03
N GLY A 133 -6.67 10.48 -6.91
CA GLY A 133 -6.59 9.88 -5.57
C GLY A 133 -7.37 8.56 -5.48
N MET A 134 -8.60 8.53 -5.98
CA MET A 134 -9.44 7.32 -6.03
C MET A 134 -8.81 6.21 -6.88
N LEU A 135 -8.22 6.56 -8.03
CA LEU A 135 -7.52 5.60 -8.88
C LEU A 135 -6.28 5.01 -8.18
N MET A 136 -5.55 5.83 -7.41
CA MET A 136 -4.45 5.34 -6.58
C MET A 136 -4.93 4.41 -5.46
N VAL A 137 -6.10 4.65 -4.86
CA VAL A 137 -6.70 3.68 -3.92
C VAL A 137 -6.99 2.36 -4.63
N LEU A 138 -7.64 2.39 -5.80
CA LEU A 138 -7.96 1.20 -6.56
C LEU A 138 -6.71 0.40 -6.93
N ALA A 139 -5.66 1.06 -7.40
CA ALA A 139 -4.38 0.42 -7.69
C ALA A 139 -3.78 -0.26 -6.45
N GLY A 140 -3.86 0.39 -5.28
CA GLY A 140 -3.41 -0.20 -4.02
C GLY A 140 -4.19 -1.46 -3.62
N ILE A 141 -5.51 -1.44 -3.82
CA ILE A 141 -6.39 -2.60 -3.58
C ILE A 141 -6.01 -3.76 -4.50
N ILE A 142 -5.75 -3.48 -5.79
CA ILE A 142 -5.33 -4.50 -6.76
C ILE A 142 -4.01 -5.17 -6.32
N TYR A 143 -3.02 -4.38 -5.89
CA TYR A 143 -1.76 -4.94 -5.37
C TYR A 143 -1.97 -5.77 -4.10
N ALA A 144 -2.81 -5.31 -3.18
CA ALA A 144 -3.14 -6.04 -1.96
C ALA A 144 -3.92 -7.35 -2.24
N PHE A 145 -4.78 -7.35 -3.25
CA PHE A 145 -5.48 -8.54 -3.73
C PHE A 145 -4.49 -9.58 -4.27
N PHE A 146 -3.57 -9.18 -5.16
CA PHE A 146 -2.56 -10.09 -5.68
C PHE A 146 -1.61 -10.62 -4.61
N GLU A 147 -1.29 -9.80 -3.60
CA GLU A 147 -0.52 -10.24 -2.43
C GLU A 147 -1.24 -11.35 -1.68
N THR A 148 -2.54 -11.16 -1.43
CA THR A 148 -3.37 -12.11 -0.68
C THR A 148 -3.51 -13.42 -1.45
N LYS A 149 -3.77 -13.34 -2.76
CA LYS A 149 -3.87 -14.50 -3.65
C LYS A 149 -2.57 -15.32 -3.64
N ARG A 150 -1.42 -14.67 -3.83
CA ARG A 150 -0.11 -15.36 -3.78
C ARG A 150 0.22 -15.93 -2.42
N GLY A 151 -0.21 -15.27 -1.33
CA GLY A 151 -0.08 -15.80 0.01
C GLY A 151 -0.83 -17.13 0.19
N TYR A 152 -2.05 -17.20 -0.34
CA TYR A 152 -2.87 -18.41 -0.29
C TYR A 152 -2.32 -19.55 -1.16
N ASP A 153 -1.86 -19.25 -2.37
CA ASP A 153 -1.30 -20.26 -3.28
C ASP A 153 -0.13 -21.01 -2.65
N ILE A 154 0.74 -20.32 -1.90
CA ILE A 154 1.88 -20.94 -1.20
C ILE A 154 1.41 -21.96 -0.15
N ILE A 155 0.41 -21.60 0.67
CA ILE A 155 -0.13 -22.49 1.71
C ILE A 155 -0.75 -23.74 1.07
N LYS A 156 -1.44 -23.57 -0.06
CA LYS A 156 -2.02 -24.69 -0.80
C LYS A 156 -0.95 -25.69 -1.28
N TYR A 157 0.19 -25.20 -1.75
CA TYR A 157 1.31 -26.08 -2.13
C TYR A 157 1.96 -26.77 -0.91
N GLU A 158 2.08 -26.09 0.23
CA GLU A 158 2.63 -26.70 1.46
C GLU A 158 1.73 -27.84 1.96
N VAL A 159 0.42 -27.67 2.00
CA VAL A 159 -0.53 -28.71 2.47
C VAL A 159 -0.53 -29.93 1.54
N ILE A 160 -0.55 -29.72 0.22
CA ILE A 160 -0.58 -30.82 -0.75
C ILE A 160 0.76 -31.57 -0.80
N SER A 161 1.88 -30.92 -0.47
CA SER A 161 3.19 -31.60 -0.41
C SER A 161 3.37 -32.51 0.81
N HIS A 162 2.42 -32.50 1.75
CA HIS A 162 2.42 -33.33 2.95
C HIS A 162 1.33 -34.42 2.95
N GLU A 163 0.60 -34.60 1.84
CA GLU A 163 -0.25 -35.77 1.53
C GLU A 163 0.47 -36.70 0.54
#